data_AF-A0A8T6FZ70-F1
#
_entry.id   AF-A0A8T6FZ70-F1
#
_cell.length_a   1.000
_cell.length_b   1.000
_cell.length_c   1.000
_cell.angle_alpha   90.00
_cell.angle_beta   90.00
_cell.angle_gamma   90.00
#
_symmetry.space_group_name_H-M   'P 1'
#
loop_
_entity.id
_entity.type
_entity.pdbx_description
1 polymer ?
#
loop_
_entity_poly.entity_id
_entity_poly.type
_entity_poly.pdbx_seq_one_letter_code
_entity_poly.pdbx_strand_id
1 'polypeptide(L)' 'MVSVTLERPEVGTVAPDFSLPDVYGKRWTWSEFRGKRVLLYMWASW' A
#
# COMPACT_ATOMS: atom_id res chain seq x y z
N MET A 1 8.53 5.49 -19.34
CA MET A 1 9.20 4.82 -18.22
C MET A 1 8.97 5.70 -17.00
N VAL A 2 8.14 5.28 -16.03
CA VAL A 2 7.75 6.12 -14.88
C VAL A 2 8.76 5.89 -13.77
N SER A 3 9.48 6.94 -13.39
CA SER A 3 10.39 6.94 -12.25
C SER A 3 9.58 6.80 -10.97
N VAL A 4 9.76 5.72 -10.21
CA VAL A 4 9.20 5.61 -8.85
C VAL A 4 10.12 6.41 -7.93
N THR A 5 9.82 7.70 -7.75
CA THR A 5 10.46 8.48 -6.68
C THR A 5 9.97 7.92 -5.35
N LEU A 6 10.90 7.47 -4.50
CA LEU A 6 10.60 6.95 -3.16
C LEU A 6 10.25 8.12 -2.23
N GLU A 7 9.13 8.79 -2.48
CA GLU A 7 8.66 9.87 -1.64
C GLU A 7 8.04 9.31 -0.37
N ARG A 8 8.38 9.91 0.75
CA ARG A 8 7.80 9.54 2.04
C ARG A 8 6.32 9.89 2.01
N PRO A 9 5.42 9.03 2.49
CA PRO A 9 4.01 9.37 2.57
C PRO A 9 3.79 10.63 3.41
N GLU A 10 3.14 11.63 2.84
CA GLU A 10 2.79 12.87 3.54
C GLU A 10 1.29 12.94 3.83
N VAL A 11 0.93 13.53 4.97
CA VAL A 11 -0.47 13.69 5.36
C VAL A 11 -1.22 14.54 4.33
N GLY A 12 -2.39 14.06 3.90
CA GLY A 12 -3.22 14.75 2.90
C GLY A 12 -2.89 14.42 1.45
N THR A 13 -1.80 13.68 1.20
CA THR A 13 -1.48 13.17 -0.14
C THR A 13 -2.16 11.83 -0.40
N VAL A 14 -2.33 11.51 -1.69
CA VAL A 14 -2.84 10.20 -2.08
C VAL A 14 -1.79 9.15 -1.73
N ALA A 15 -2.18 8.16 -0.94
CA ALA A 15 -1.31 7.04 -0.61
C ALA A 15 -0.77 6.35 -1.89
N PRO A 16 0.52 6.03 -1.96
CA PRO A 16 1.13 5.36 -3.12
C PRO A 16 0.41 4.07 -3.46
N ASP A 17 0.39 3.74 -4.74
CA ASP A 17 -0.14 2.44 -5.18
C ASP A 17 0.81 1.31 -4.76
N PHE A 18 0.25 0.15 -4.44
CA PHE A 18 1.02 -1.04 -4.13
C PHE A 18 0.34 -2.29 -4.68
N SER A 19 1.17 -3.31 -4.92
CA SER A 19 0.69 -4.65 -5.22
C SER A 19 1.56 -5.66 -4.48
N LEU A 20 1.04 -6.17 -3.37
CA LEU A 20 1.78 -7.04 -2.45
C LEU A 20 1.03 -8.36 -2.24
N PRO A 21 1.74 -9.50 -2.16
CA PRO A 21 1.13 -10.74 -1.72
C PRO A 21 0.85 -10.70 -0.21
N ASP A 22 -0.24 -11.32 0.21
CA ASP A 22 -0.44 -11.65 1.62
C ASP A 22 0.29 -12.93 2.03
N VAL A 23 0.12 -13.34 3.29
CA VAL A 23 0.74 -14.55 3.86
C VAL A 23 0.29 -15.86 3.19
N TYR A 24 -0.81 -15.84 2.43
CA TYR A 24 -1.30 -16.98 1.65
C TYR A 24 -0.97 -16.87 0.16
N GLY A 25 -0.21 -15.84 -0.24
CA GLY A 25 0.18 -15.60 -1.63
C GLY A 25 -0.88 -14.90 -2.48
N LYS A 26 -2.02 -14.49 -1.92
CA LYS A 26 -3.00 -13.70 -2.66
C LYS A 26 -2.45 -12.30 -2.85
N ARG A 27 -2.41 -11.82 -4.09
CA ARG A 27 -2.06 -10.43 -4.41
C ARG A 27 -3.19 -9.49 -4.04
N TRP A 28 -2.83 -8.45 -3.30
CA TRP A 28 -3.69 -7.32 -2.96
C TRP A 28 -3.19 -6.06 -3.65
N THR A 29 -4.11 -5.24 -4.15
CA THR A 29 -3.82 -3.94 -4.78
C THR A 29 -4.51 -2.81 -4.05
N TRP A 30 -3.97 -1.58 -4.15
CA TRP A 30 -4.56 -0.45 -3.44
C TRP A 30 -5.94 -0.05 -3.97
N SER A 31 -6.17 -0.29 -5.26
CA SER A 31 -7.44 -0.04 -5.94
C SER A 31 -8.63 -0.80 -5.32
N GLU A 32 -8.40 -1.98 -4.73
CA GLU A 32 -9.47 -2.79 -4.10
C GLU A 32 -10.06 -2.16 -2.84
N PHE A 33 -9.35 -1.20 -2.23
CA PHE A 33 -9.76 -0.56 -0.98
C PHE A 33 -10.33 0.86 -1.17
N ARG A 34 -10.45 1.33 -2.43
CA ARG A 34 -11.04 2.64 -2.72
C ARG A 34 -12.45 2.75 -2.15
N GLY A 35 -12.77 3.92 -1.60
CA GLY A 35 -14.06 4.18 -0.95
C GLY A 35 -14.20 3.67 0.48
N LYS A 36 -13.19 2.97 1.02
CA LYS A 36 -13.16 2.52 2.42
C LYS A 36 -12.16 3.36 3.24
N ARG A 37 -12.43 3.51 4.53
CA ARG A 37 -11.40 3.97 5.49
C ARG A 37 -10.51 2.78 5.84
N VAL A 38 -9.21 2.92 5.61
CA VAL A 38 -8.24 1.81 5.71
C VAL A 38 -7.14 2.21 6.67
N LEU A 39 -6.71 1.28 7.51
CA LEU A 39 -5.51 1.39 8.32
C LEU A 39 -4.51 0.34 7.81
N LEU A 40 -3.32 0.77 7.40
CA LEU A 40 -2.23 -0.14 7.06
C LEU A 40 -1.45 -0.45 8.33
N TYR A 41 -1.40 -1.73 8.70
CA TYR A 41 -0.66 -2.22 9.86
C TYR A 41 0.50 -3.09 9.40
N MET A 42 1.73 -2.70 9.73
CA MET A 42 2.94 -3.45 9.41
C MET A 42 3.47 -4.11 10.68
N TRP A 43 3.65 -5.43 10.62
CA TRP A 43 4.13 -6.26 11.72
C TRP A 43 5.20 -7.22 11.22
N ALA A 44 6.15 -7.54 12.09
CA ALA A 44 7.01 -8.70 11.96
C ALA A 44 7.37 -9.24 13.35
N SER A 45 7.68 -10.54 13.46
CA SER A 45 7.96 -11.19 14.75
C SER A 45 9.43 -11.10 15.19
N TRP A 46 10.27 -10.40 14.43
CA TRP A 46 11.71 -10.29 14.66
C TRP A 46 12.09 -8.99 15.36
#